data_AF-A0A3M0YSX5-F1
#
_entry.id   AF-A0A3M0YSX5-F1
#
_cell.length_a   1.000
_cell.length_b   1.000
_cell.length_c   1.000
_cell.angle_alpha   90.00
_cell.angle_beta   90.00
_cell.angle_gamma   90.00
#
_symmetry.space_group_name_H-M   'P 1'
#
loop_
_entity.id
_entity.type
_entity.pdbx_description
1 polymer ?
#
loop_
_entity_poly.entity_id
_entity_poly.type
_entity_poly.pdbx_seq_one_letter_code
_entity_poly.pdbx_strand_id
1 'polypeptide(L)'
;MTAWQRSPKNPLILAEQVELTGFNTNGPSIIKVPDWLPNALGRYYLYFAGHNAKNIAMAWSDSPEGPFTLFSRGVLHISQTPFRHHIASPDVH
;
A
#
# COMPACT_ATOMS: atom_id res chain seq x y z
N MET A 1 -30.28 -5.16 -6.16
CA MET A 1 -28.96 -5.73 -5.81
C MET A 1 -27.91 -4.72 -6.23
N THR A 2 -27.07 -4.25 -5.30
CA THR A 2 -25.90 -3.45 -5.67
C THR A 2 -24.83 -4.40 -6.17
N ALA A 3 -24.51 -4.34 -7.47
CA ALA A 3 -23.42 -5.14 -8.03
C ALA A 3 -22.10 -4.39 -7.82
N TRP A 4 -21.07 -5.11 -7.38
CA TRP A 4 -19.71 -4.58 -7.33
C TRP A 4 -19.13 -4.59 -8.74
N GLN A 5 -18.62 -3.45 -9.19
CA GLN A 5 -17.92 -3.35 -10.48
C GLN A 5 -16.42 -3.29 -10.24
N ARG A 6 -15.67 -4.09 -11.00
CA ARG A 6 -14.21 -4.00 -11.01
C ARG A 6 -13.78 -2.66 -11.62
N SER A 7 -12.89 -1.93 -10.93
CA SER A 7 -12.38 -0.66 -11.46
C SER A 7 -11.74 -0.85 -12.85
N PRO A 8 -12.02 0.03 -13.83
CA PRO A 8 -11.38 -0.01 -15.14
C PRO A 8 -9.89 0.39 -15.09
N LYS A 9 -9.42 0.95 -13.98
CA LYS A 9 -8.03 1.38 -13.77
C LYS A 9 -7.12 0.30 -13.17
N ASN A 10 -7.58 -0.95 -13.12
CA ASN A 10 -6.77 -2.06 -12.63
C ASN A 10 -5.61 -2.38 -13.59
N PRO A 11 -4.45 -2.83 -13.07
CA PRO A 11 -4.09 -2.85 -11.65
C PRO A 11 -3.82 -1.44 -11.10
N LEU A 12 -4.22 -1.18 -9.86
CA LEU A 12 -4.07 0.14 -9.23
C LEU A 12 -2.59 0.52 -9.00
N ILE A 13 -1.72 -0.48 -8.86
CA ILE A 13 -0.26 -0.34 -8.83
C ILE A 13 0.36 -1.61 -9.43
N LEU A 14 1.42 -1.46 -10.22
CA LEU A 14 2.16 -2.58 -10.80
C LEU A 14 3.27 -3.01 -9.83
N ALA A 15 3.34 -4.30 -9.50
CA ALA A 15 4.34 -4.81 -8.57
C ALA A 15 5.77 -4.59 -9.10
N GLU A 16 5.93 -4.61 -10.42
CA GLU A 16 7.18 -4.35 -11.15
C GLU A 16 7.72 -2.93 -10.89
N GLN A 17 6.86 -1.99 -10.51
CA GLN A 17 7.23 -0.61 -10.19
C GLN A 17 7.67 -0.43 -8.71
N VAL A 18 7.61 -1.49 -7.90
CA VAL A 18 7.82 -1.41 -6.45
C VAL A 18 8.89 -2.41 -5.99
N GLU A 19 10.15 -1.99 -6.12
CA GLU A 19 11.33 -2.77 -5.69
C GLU A 19 11.23 -3.28 -4.24
N LEU A 20 10.62 -2.49 -3.34
CA LEU A 20 10.44 -2.83 -1.92
C LEU A 20 9.67 -4.15 -1.69
N THR A 21 8.92 -4.62 -2.69
CA THR A 21 8.07 -5.80 -2.59
C THR A 21 8.69 -7.04 -3.23
N GLY A 22 9.90 -6.93 -3.81
CA GLY A 22 10.49 -8.02 -4.59
C GLY A 22 9.66 -8.38 -5.83
N PHE A 23 8.95 -7.38 -6.38
CA PHE A 23 8.12 -7.48 -7.59
C PHE A 23 6.94 -8.47 -7.47
N ASN A 24 6.49 -8.74 -6.25
CA ASN A 24 5.31 -9.56 -5.99
C ASN A 24 4.55 -8.95 -4.81
N THR A 25 3.30 -8.55 -5.01
CA THR A 25 2.48 -7.88 -3.99
C THR A 25 1.20 -8.64 -3.72
N ASN A 26 0.78 -8.75 -2.46
CA ASN A 26 -0.49 -9.40 -2.09
C ASN A 26 -1.17 -8.67 -0.92
N GLY A 27 -2.49 -8.84 -0.80
CA GLY A 27 -3.29 -8.33 0.34
C GLY A 27 -3.15 -6.82 0.60
N PRO A 28 -3.33 -5.94 -0.41
CA PRO A 28 -3.25 -4.50 -0.19
C PRO A 28 -4.43 -4.00 0.68
N SER A 29 -4.15 -3.03 1.53
CA SER A 29 -5.15 -2.34 2.35
C SER A 29 -5.15 -0.86 2.01
N ILE A 30 -6.34 -0.27 1.83
CA ILE A 30 -6.50 1.15 1.54
C ILE A 30 -7.25 1.83 2.69
N ILE A 31 -6.76 3.00 3.10
CA ILE A 31 -7.47 3.87 4.04
C ILE A 31 -7.73 5.22 3.39
N LYS A 32 -8.84 5.86 3.79
CA LYS A 32 -8.96 7.30 3.66
C LYS A 32 -8.08 7.94 4.73
N VAL A 33 -7.26 8.91 4.34
CA VAL A 33 -6.39 9.62 5.27
C VAL A 33 -7.25 10.37 6.30
N PRO A 34 -7.00 10.22 7.61
CA PRO A 34 -7.75 10.92 8.63
C PRO A 34 -7.53 12.44 8.55
N ASP A 35 -8.60 13.21 8.78
CA ASP A 35 -8.58 14.68 8.67
C ASP A 35 -7.61 15.37 9.65
N TRP A 36 -7.21 14.67 10.72
CA TRP A 36 -6.29 15.17 11.74
C TRP A 36 -4.80 15.01 11.37
N LEU A 37 -4.46 14.27 10.30
CA LEU A 37 -3.07 14.04 9.92
C LEU A 37 -2.49 15.29 9.24
N PRO A 38 -1.50 15.98 9.84
CA PRO A 38 -0.89 17.14 9.20
C PRO A 38 -0.05 16.71 8.01
N ASN A 39 0.03 17.57 6.99
CA ASN A 39 0.86 17.35 5.78
C ASN A 39 0.60 16.01 5.09
N ALA A 40 -0.68 15.61 4.99
CA ALA A 40 -1.07 14.43 4.24
C ALA A 40 -0.58 14.52 2.78
N LEU A 41 -0.06 13.40 2.26
CA LEU A 41 0.43 13.31 0.88
C LEU A 41 -0.72 13.30 -0.13
N GLY A 42 -1.88 12.75 0.26
CA GLY A 42 -3.10 12.70 -0.53
C GLY A 42 -4.28 12.20 0.31
N ARG A 43 -5.45 12.00 -0.30
CA ARG A 43 -6.68 11.58 0.41
C ARG A 43 -6.75 10.09 0.76
N TYR A 44 -5.98 9.24 0.09
CA TYR A 44 -5.98 7.80 0.28
C TYR A 44 -4.56 7.25 0.34
N TYR A 45 -4.31 6.38 1.32
CA TYR A 45 -3.06 5.64 1.43
C TYR A 45 -3.32 4.15 1.19
N LEU A 46 -2.55 3.57 0.27
CA LEU A 46 -2.53 2.16 -0.09
C LEU A 46 -1.28 1.52 0.51
N TYR A 47 -1.47 0.59 1.43
CA TYR A 47 -0.41 -0.15 2.10
C TYR A 47 -0.36 -1.59 1.61
N PHE A 48 0.84 -2.09 1.33
CA PHE A 48 1.04 -3.44 0.83
C PHE A 48 2.48 -3.89 1.04
N ALA A 49 2.70 -5.19 1.05
CA ALA A 49 4.00 -5.81 1.12
C ALA A 49 4.06 -6.99 0.14
N GLY A 50 5.29 -7.41 -0.17
CA GLY A 50 5.50 -8.65 -0.89
C GLY A 50 5.68 -9.85 0.03
N HIS A 51 5.51 -11.06 -0.52
CA HIS A 51 5.55 -12.31 0.24
C HIS A 51 6.81 -12.47 1.12
N ASN A 52 7.96 -11.93 0.65
CA ASN A 52 9.24 -11.96 1.35
C ASN A 52 9.80 -10.56 1.63
N ALA A 53 8.97 -9.53 1.60
CA ALA A 53 9.41 -8.16 1.75
C ALA A 53 9.92 -7.87 3.17
N LYS A 54 10.91 -6.98 3.26
CA LYS A 54 11.41 -6.45 4.54
C LYS A 54 10.72 -5.16 4.95
N ASN A 55 9.89 -4.59 4.07
CA ASN A 55 9.22 -3.32 4.28
C ASN A 55 7.72 -3.45 3.99
N ILE A 56 6.91 -2.66 4.71
CA ILE A 56 5.61 -2.24 4.20
C ILE A 56 5.85 -1.10 3.19
N ALA A 57 5.45 -1.33 1.94
CA ALA A 57 5.36 -0.30 0.92
C ALA A 57 4.08 0.52 1.11
N MET A 58 4.15 1.79 0.73
CA MET A 58 3.00 2.69 0.75
C MET A 58 2.95 3.46 -0.57
N ALA A 59 1.76 3.62 -1.12
CA ALA A 59 1.47 4.56 -2.17
C ALA A 59 0.30 5.45 -1.76
N TRP A 60 0.17 6.63 -2.36
CA TRP A 60 -0.89 7.58 -2.05
C TRP A 60 -1.59 8.09 -3.31
N SER A 61 -2.83 8.51 -3.16
CA SER A 61 -3.61 9.13 -4.23
C SER A 61 -4.70 10.03 -3.64
N ASP A 62 -5.19 10.99 -4.41
CA ASP A 62 -6.42 11.69 -4.07
C ASP A 62 -7.68 10.92 -4.46
N SER A 63 -7.56 9.79 -5.18
CA SER A 63 -8.68 8.96 -5.62
C SER A 63 -8.49 7.51 -5.13
N PRO A 64 -9.57 6.82 -4.70
CA PRO A 64 -9.46 5.42 -4.29
C PRO A 64 -9.08 4.49 -5.47
N GLU A 65 -9.30 4.94 -6.70
CA GLU A 65 -8.91 4.22 -7.92
C GLU A 65 -7.56 4.69 -8.51
N GLY A 66 -6.81 5.52 -7.81
CA GLY A 66 -5.57 6.09 -8.33
C GLY A 66 -5.76 7.19 -9.39
N PRO A 67 -4.68 7.60 -10.09
CA PRO A 67 -3.35 6.96 -10.06
C PRO A 67 -2.65 7.08 -8.70
N PHE A 68 -1.86 6.06 -8.35
CA PHE A 68 -1.11 6.03 -7.09
C PHE A 68 0.33 6.48 -7.31
N THR A 69 0.82 7.32 -6.39
CA THR A 69 2.23 7.73 -6.32
C THR A 69 2.92 6.94 -5.22
N LEU A 70 4.01 6.25 -5.57
CA LEU A 70 4.78 5.45 -4.62
C LEU A 70 5.52 6.35 -3.61
N PHE A 71 5.40 6.02 -2.33
CA PHE A 71 6.28 6.56 -1.29
C PHE A 71 7.53 5.69 -1.19
N SER A 72 8.58 6.09 -1.91
CA SER A 72 9.78 5.28 -2.19
C SER A 72 10.55 4.78 -0.96
N ARG A 73 10.38 5.43 0.20
CA ARG A 73 11.08 5.07 1.44
C ARG A 73 10.46 3.88 2.19
N GLY A 74 9.23 3.49 1.87
CA GLY A 74 8.45 2.59 2.73
C GLY A 74 8.09 3.21 4.08
N VAL A 75 7.32 2.50 4.92
CA VAL A 75 6.85 3.04 6.21
C VAL A 75 7.30 2.23 7.44
N LEU A 76 7.43 0.91 7.32
CA LEU A 76 7.88 0.04 8.40
C LEU A 76 8.85 -1.02 7.85
N HIS A 77 10.09 -0.98 8.29
CA HIS A 77 11.10 -2.00 8.00
C HIS A 77 11.16 -3.04 9.12
N ILE A 78 11.47 -4.29 8.79
CA ILE A 78 11.51 -5.41 9.76
C ILE A 78 12.50 -5.19 10.90
N SER A 79 13.58 -4.44 10.68
CA SER A 79 14.56 -4.11 11.73
C SER A 79 13.99 -3.19 12.82
N GLN A 80 12.82 -2.58 12.59
CA GLN A 80 12.11 -1.77 13.58
C GLN A 80 11.13 -2.61 14.42
N THR A 81 11.13 -3.94 14.24
CA THR A 81 10.23 -4.89 14.88
C THR A 81 11.05 -6.01 15.56
N PRO A 82 10.47 -6.80 16.47
CA PRO A 82 11.13 -7.99 17.00
C PRO A 82 11.14 -9.19 16.03
N PHE A 83 10.55 -9.07 14.84
CA PHE A 83 10.43 -10.14 13.84
C PHE A 83 11.70 -10.27 12.98
N ARG A 84 11.84 -11.40 12.26
CA ARG A 84 13.14 -11.78 11.65
C ARG A 84 13.11 -12.12 10.15
N HIS A 85 11.99 -12.59 9.60
CA HIS A 85 11.96 -13.15 8.25
C HIS A 85 11.35 -12.21 7.20
N HIS A 86 10.09 -11.81 7.33
CA HIS A 86 9.43 -10.90 6.40
C HIS A 86 8.32 -10.13 7.13
N ILE A 87 7.82 -9.08 6.50
CA ILE A 87 6.60 -8.39 6.92
C ILE A 87 5.52 -8.69 5.88
N ALA A 88 4.34 -9.11 6.36
CA ALA A 88 3.15 -9.25 5.54
C ALA A 88 2.42 -7.91 5.42
N SER A 89 1.55 -7.79 4.41
CA SER A 89 0.71 -6.60 4.25
C SER A 89 -0.16 -6.37 5.49
N PRO A 90 -0.36 -5.11 5.89
CA PRO A 90 -1.25 -4.80 7.00
C PRO A 90 -2.71 -4.96 6.59
N ASP A 91 -3.57 -5.16 7.57
CA ASP A 91 -5.02 -5.14 7.43
C ASP A 91 -5.61 -3.99 8.25
N VAL A 92 -6.81 -3.52 7.88
CA VAL A 92 -7.50 -2.40 8.54
C VAL A 92 -8.94 -2.81 8.81
N HIS A 93 -9.34 -2.74 10.09
CA HIS A 93 -10.67 -3.09 10.58
C HIS A 93 -11.32 -1.91 11.32
#